data_AF-A0A7S0N0K3-F1
#
_entry.id   AF-A0A7S0N0K3-F1
#
_cell.length_a   1.000
_cell.length_b   1.000
_cell.length_c   1.000
_cell.angle_alpha   90.00
_cell.angle_beta   90.00
_cell.angle_gamma   90.00
#
_symmetry.space_group_name_H-M   'P 1'
#
loop_
_entity.id
_entity.type
_entity.pdbx_description
1 polymer ?
#
loop_
_entity_poly.entity_id
_entity_poly.type
_entity_poly.pdbx_seq_one_letter_code
_entity_poly.pdbx_strand_id
1 'polypeptide(L)'
;RGCVISELVPGGPAHCCGELNPGDKIIRVDGENVTEDTISIKLVGCDTPETMITLSVSRGIEDPCRDVNLSRAPAGIIGDRVRLFELFAAQKERAVVEESSRIQCQTWLDNILRDLIEAKRLADDQEPRTEESQRRSDIDDVKALRQKIETLERQVEQQAHIVRELKQELEQKRTVERELR
;
A
#
# COMPACT_ATOMS: atom_id res chain seq x y z
N ARG A 1 -32.54 -2.57 -2.62
CA ARG A 1 -32.43 -3.91 -2.01
C ARG A 1 -30.95 -4.08 -1.66
N GLY A 2 -30.63 -4.38 -0.39
CA GLY A 2 -29.24 -4.58 0.07
C GLY A 2 -28.71 -5.96 -0.32
N CYS A 3 -27.41 -6.16 -0.18
CA CYS A 3 -26.71 -7.40 -0.55
C CYS A 3 -26.68 -8.37 0.64
N VAL A 4 -26.92 -9.66 0.41
CA VAL A 4 -26.81 -10.70 1.45
C VAL A 4 -25.44 -11.35 1.37
N ILE A 5 -24.78 -11.51 2.52
CA ILE A 5 -23.51 -12.22 2.61
C ILE A 5 -23.77 -13.71 2.40
N SER A 6 -23.25 -14.27 1.31
CA SER A 6 -23.31 -15.71 1.05
C SER A 6 -22.24 -16.46 1.82
N GLU A 7 -20.99 -16.04 1.67
CA GLU A 7 -19.81 -16.66 2.27
C GLU A 7 -18.77 -15.61 2.63
N LEU A 8 -17.89 -15.95 3.57
CA LEU A 8 -16.77 -15.10 3.99
C LEU A 8 -15.47 -15.73 3.54
N VAL A 9 -14.60 -14.92 2.92
CA VAL A 9 -13.27 -15.37 2.49
C VAL A 9 -12.41 -15.68 3.71
N PRO A 10 -11.93 -16.93 3.88
CA PRO A 10 -11.10 -17.29 5.01
C PRO A 10 -9.83 -16.44 5.09
N GLY A 11 -9.57 -15.89 6.27
CA GLY A 11 -8.47 -14.97 6.54
C GLY A 11 -8.63 -13.56 5.96
N GLY A 12 -9.71 -13.26 5.23
CA GLY A 12 -10.06 -11.91 4.77
C GLY A 12 -10.55 -10.99 5.90
N PRO A 13 -10.62 -9.66 5.68
CA PRO A 13 -11.01 -8.71 6.73
C PRO A 13 -12.37 -9.01 7.38
N ALA A 14 -13.36 -9.40 6.57
CA ALA A 14 -14.69 -9.77 7.04
C ALA A 14 -14.73 -11.11 7.82
N HIS A 15 -13.76 -12.00 7.61
CA HIS A 15 -13.62 -13.21 8.41
C HIS A 15 -12.85 -12.92 9.71
N CYS A 16 -11.80 -12.10 9.64
CA CYS A 16 -10.98 -11.73 10.79
C CYS A 16 -11.71 -10.84 11.80
N CYS A 17 -12.71 -10.06 11.37
CA CYS A 17 -13.51 -9.27 12.31
C CYS A 17 -14.40 -10.13 13.21
N GLY A 18 -14.77 -11.35 12.78
CA GLY A 18 -15.59 -12.30 13.55
C GLY A 18 -17.05 -11.88 13.81
N GLU A 19 -17.41 -10.63 13.53
CA GLU A 19 -18.75 -10.08 13.76
C GLU A 19 -19.75 -10.34 12.62
N LEU A 20 -19.24 -10.61 11.42
CA LEU A 20 -20.07 -10.89 10.24
C LEU A 20 -20.30 -12.38 10.09
N ASN A 21 -21.51 -12.74 9.67
CA ASN A 21 -21.86 -14.11 9.35
C ASN A 21 -22.56 -14.21 7.99
N PRO A 22 -22.42 -15.36 7.30
CA PRO A 22 -23.31 -15.73 6.21
C PRO A 22 -24.78 -15.53 6.60
N GLY A 23 -25.55 -14.88 5.72
CA GLY A 23 -26.95 -14.52 5.95
C GLY A 23 -27.18 -13.08 6.41
N ASP A 24 -26.15 -12.36 6.85
CA ASP A 24 -26.28 -10.94 7.19
C ASP A 24 -26.49 -10.10 5.92
N LYS A 25 -27.39 -9.11 5.98
CA LYS A 25 -27.68 -8.20 4.87
C LYS A 25 -26.98 -6.86 5.07
N ILE A 26 -26.15 -6.49 4.11
CA ILE A 26 -25.48 -5.19 4.05
C ILE A 26 -26.45 -4.15 3.48
N ILE A 27 -26.71 -3.12 4.27
CA ILE A 27 -27.62 -2.02 3.92
C ILE A 27 -26.82 -0.78 3.54
N ARG A 28 -25.72 -0.50 4.27
CA ARG A 28 -24.90 0.69 4.09
C ARG A 28 -23.42 0.39 4.14
N VAL A 29 -22.65 1.19 3.42
CA VAL A 29 -21.19 1.19 3.41
C VAL A 29 -20.74 2.63 3.63
N ASP A 30 -19.93 2.87 4.67
CA ASP A 30 -19.46 4.21 5.06
C ASP A 30 -20.60 5.24 5.22
N GLY A 31 -21.74 4.76 5.72
CA GLY A 31 -22.95 5.58 5.89
C GLY A 31 -23.77 5.80 4.62
N GLU A 32 -23.32 5.35 3.45
CA GLU A 32 -24.09 5.43 2.20
C GLU A 32 -24.91 4.16 1.96
N ASN A 33 -26.17 4.33 1.53
CA ASN A 33 -27.00 3.18 1.17
C ASN A 33 -26.45 2.51 -0.09
N VAL A 34 -26.32 1.18 -0.04
CA VAL A 34 -25.83 0.39 -1.17
C VAL A 34 -26.91 -0.55 -1.73
N THR A 35 -26.76 -0.85 -3.00
CA THR A 35 -27.50 -1.89 -3.74
C THR A 35 -26.53 -2.97 -4.21
N GLU A 36 -27.07 -4.09 -4.69
CA GLU A 36 -26.26 -5.18 -5.26
C GLU A 36 -25.29 -4.70 -6.36
N ASP A 37 -25.70 -3.75 -7.19
CA ASP A 37 -24.86 -3.22 -8.28
C ASP A 37 -23.77 -2.26 -7.80
N THR A 38 -23.97 -1.59 -6.66
CA THR A 38 -23.09 -0.51 -6.18
C THR A 38 -22.16 -0.96 -5.06
N ILE A 39 -22.46 -2.07 -4.40
CA ILE A 39 -21.69 -2.56 -3.26
C ILE A 39 -20.26 -2.95 -3.64
N SER A 40 -20.08 -3.65 -4.77
CA SER A 40 -18.77 -4.09 -5.25
C SER A 40 -17.84 -2.91 -5.50
N ILE A 41 -18.37 -1.83 -6.10
CA ILE A 41 -17.61 -0.60 -6.36
C ILE A 41 -17.22 0.11 -5.05
N LYS A 42 -18.12 0.14 -4.05
CA LYS A 42 -17.84 0.81 -2.75
C LYS A 42 -16.86 0.04 -1.87
N LEU A 43 -16.88 -1.29 -1.95
CA LEU A 43 -15.94 -2.16 -1.25
C LEU A 43 -14.53 -2.08 -1.86
N VAL A 44 -14.43 -2.07 -3.21
CA VAL A 44 -13.15 -2.04 -3.94
C VAL A 44 -12.57 -0.62 -4.06
N GLY A 45 -13.41 0.42 -4.15
CA GLY A 45 -13.04 1.74 -4.66
C GLY A 45 -12.09 2.62 -3.83
N CYS A 46 -11.64 2.20 -2.64
CA CYS A 46 -10.70 2.97 -1.83
C CYS A 46 -9.51 2.11 -1.37
N ASP A 47 -8.86 1.38 -2.28
CA ASP A 47 -7.65 0.55 -2.06
C ASP A 47 -6.41 1.31 -1.49
N THR A 48 -6.60 2.37 -0.71
CA THR A 48 -5.59 2.98 0.15
C THR A 48 -5.33 2.09 1.37
N PRO A 49 -4.08 1.63 1.57
CA PRO A 49 -3.67 0.98 2.81
C PRO A 49 -4.06 1.83 4.04
N GLU A 50 -4.40 1.17 5.16
CA GLU A 50 -4.76 1.79 6.46
C GLU A 50 -6.13 2.47 6.59
N THR A 51 -7.00 2.37 5.58
CA THR A 51 -8.36 2.89 5.69
C THR A 51 -9.32 1.85 6.28
N MET A 52 -10.21 2.29 7.17
CA MET A 52 -11.28 1.46 7.73
C MET A 52 -12.56 1.69 6.94
N ILE A 53 -13.40 0.66 6.86
CA ILE A 53 -14.73 0.71 6.25
C ILE A 53 -15.77 0.34 7.29
N THR A 54 -16.87 1.08 7.35
CA THR A 54 -17.98 0.78 8.26
C THR A 54 -19.15 0.19 7.47
N LEU A 55 -19.48 -1.07 7.75
CA LEU A 55 -20.61 -1.76 7.14
C LEU A 55 -21.80 -1.77 8.10
N SER A 56 -22.93 -1.22 7.68
CA SER A 56 -24.18 -1.37 8.41
C SER A 56 -24.90 -2.63 7.93
N VAL A 57 -25.02 -3.62 8.81
CA VAL A 57 -25.63 -4.93 8.52
C VAL A 57 -26.89 -5.20 9.35
N SER A 58 -27.82 -5.97 8.80
CA SER A 58 -29.03 -6.46 9.48
C SER A 58 -29.16 -7.97 9.30
N ARG A 59 -29.41 -8.71 10.38
CA ARG A 59 -29.60 -10.17 10.35
C ARG A 59 -31.06 -10.61 10.15
N GLY A 60 -32.00 -9.67 10.25
CA GLY A 60 -33.43 -9.92 10.13
C GLY A 60 -34.20 -8.63 9.86
N ILE A 61 -35.53 -8.76 9.76
CA ILE A 61 -36.45 -7.62 9.54
C ILE A 61 -36.58 -6.77 10.81
N GLU A 62 -36.45 -7.40 11.98
CA GLU A 62 -36.64 -6.78 13.30
C GLU A 62 -35.31 -6.54 14.04
N ASP A 63 -34.19 -6.99 13.47
CA ASP A 63 -32.87 -6.76 14.07
C ASP A 63 -32.41 -5.33 13.81
N PRO A 64 -31.97 -4.60 14.85
CA PRO A 64 -31.39 -3.28 14.67
C PRO A 64 -30.15 -3.37 13.78
N CYS A 65 -29.99 -2.40 12.89
CA CYS A 65 -28.79 -2.28 12.06
C CYS A 65 -27.56 -2.18 12.96
N ARG A 66 -26.56 -3.00 12.69
CA ARG A 66 -25.28 -3.02 13.40
C ARG A 66 -24.19 -2.49 12.49
N ASP A 67 -23.37 -1.59 13.01
CA ASP A 67 -22.23 -1.06 12.28
C ASP A 67 -21.00 -1.87 12.65
N VAL A 68 -20.41 -2.51 11.65
CA VAL A 68 -19.21 -3.34 11.77
C VAL A 68 -18.06 -2.64 11.06
N ASN A 69 -16.96 -2.46 11.77
CA ASN A 69 -15.76 -1.83 11.21
C ASN A 69 -14.79 -2.90 10.71
N LEU A 70 -14.41 -2.80 9.44
CA LEU A 70 -13.43 -3.68 8.83
C LEU A 70 -12.20 -2.87 8.39
N SER A 71 -11.04 -3.51 8.39
CA SER A 71 -9.86 -2.96 7.71
C SER A 71 -9.99 -3.19 6.20
N ARG A 72 -9.72 -2.16 5.40
CA ARG A 72 -9.60 -2.36 3.95
C ARG A 72 -8.33 -3.18 3.68
N ALA A 73 -8.44 -4.10 2.72
CA ALA A 73 -7.31 -4.87 2.23
C ALA A 73 -7.22 -4.66 0.70
N PRO A 74 -6.00 -4.62 0.12
CA PRO A 74 -5.83 -4.45 -1.31
C PRO A 74 -6.57 -5.53 -2.08
N ALA A 75 -7.29 -5.14 -3.14
CA ALA A 75 -8.05 -6.06 -3.98
C ALA A 75 -7.22 -7.27 -4.48
N GLY A 76 -5.93 -7.08 -4.75
CA GLY A 76 -5.02 -8.18 -5.15
C GLY A 76 -4.87 -9.27 -4.09
N ILE A 77 -4.68 -8.89 -2.81
CA ILE A 77 -4.54 -9.85 -1.70
C ILE A 77 -5.83 -10.64 -1.47
N ILE A 78 -6.98 -9.98 -1.63
CA ILE A 78 -8.28 -10.65 -1.51
C ILE A 78 -8.47 -11.62 -2.68
N GLY A 79 -8.15 -11.19 -3.92
CA GLY A 79 -8.26 -12.02 -5.12
C GLY A 79 -7.41 -13.29 -5.04
N ASP A 80 -6.17 -13.18 -4.57
CA ASP A 80 -5.29 -14.34 -4.39
C ASP A 80 -5.83 -15.34 -3.37
N ARG A 81 -6.42 -14.85 -2.27
CA ARG A 81 -7.04 -15.70 -1.25
C ARG A 81 -8.30 -16.40 -1.73
N VAL A 82 -9.14 -15.71 -2.51
CA VAL A 82 -10.32 -16.33 -3.13
C VAL A 82 -9.87 -17.44 -4.08
N ARG A 83 -8.88 -17.17 -4.93
CA ARG A 83 -8.36 -18.16 -5.88
C ARG A 83 -7.76 -19.37 -5.19
N LEU A 84 -6.99 -19.16 -4.10
CA LEU A 84 -6.48 -20.25 -3.27
C LEU A 84 -7.61 -21.05 -2.65
N PHE A 85 -8.63 -20.39 -2.09
CA PHE A 85 -9.78 -21.05 -1.49
C PHE A 85 -10.54 -21.92 -2.51
N GLU A 86 -10.80 -21.39 -3.71
CA GLU A 86 -11.45 -22.14 -4.80
C GLU A 86 -10.63 -23.35 -5.23
N LEU A 87 -9.31 -23.21 -5.35
CA LEU A 87 -8.41 -24.33 -5.65
C LEU A 87 -8.48 -25.41 -4.57
N PHE A 88 -8.46 -25.04 -3.30
CA PHE A 88 -8.58 -25.99 -2.20
C PHE A 88 -9.97 -26.63 -2.12
N ALA A 89 -11.03 -25.89 -2.38
CA ALA A 89 -12.40 -26.41 -2.42
C ALA A 89 -12.56 -27.44 -3.55
N ALA A 90 -12.06 -27.13 -4.75
CA ALA A 90 -12.07 -28.04 -5.89
C ALA A 90 -11.24 -29.31 -5.65
N GLN A 91 -10.09 -29.19 -4.97
CA GLN A 91 -9.27 -30.35 -4.60
C GLN A 91 -9.91 -31.19 -3.51
N LYS A 92 -10.57 -30.57 -2.52
CA LYS A 92 -11.31 -31.27 -1.48
C LYS A 92 -12.41 -32.15 -2.06
N GLU A 93 -13.21 -31.65 -3.01
CA GLU A 93 -14.25 -32.44 -3.68
C GLU A 93 -13.69 -33.66 -4.43
N ARG A 94 -12.50 -33.51 -5.03
CA ARG A 94 -11.80 -34.63 -5.69
C ARG A 94 -11.19 -35.62 -4.71
N ALA A 95 -10.70 -35.15 -3.57
CA ALA A 95 -10.11 -35.98 -2.52
C ALA A 95 -11.14 -36.87 -1.79
N VAL A 96 -12.43 -36.55 -1.86
CA VAL A 96 -13.49 -37.42 -1.31
C VAL A 96 -13.65 -38.73 -2.11
N VAL A 97 -13.11 -38.81 -3.33
CA VAL A 97 -13.36 -39.94 -4.25
C VAL A 97 -12.28 -41.02 -4.24
N GLU A 98 -11.03 -40.76 -3.81
CA GLU A 98 -9.96 -41.78 -3.80
C GLU A 98 -8.91 -41.55 -2.69
N GLU A 99 -8.55 -42.62 -1.96
CA GLU A 99 -7.46 -42.61 -0.94
C GLU A 99 -6.11 -42.14 -1.52
N SER A 100 -5.87 -42.43 -2.81
CA SER A 100 -4.71 -41.94 -3.57
C SER A 100 -4.72 -40.42 -3.77
N SER A 101 -5.90 -39.82 -3.92
CA SER A 101 -6.06 -38.37 -4.03
C SER A 101 -5.76 -37.68 -2.70
N ARG A 102 -6.00 -38.34 -1.55
CA ARG A 102 -5.67 -37.79 -0.23
C ARG A 102 -4.16 -37.66 -0.01
N ILE A 103 -3.39 -38.68 -0.40
CA ILE A 103 -1.91 -38.65 -0.34
C ILE A 103 -1.36 -37.63 -1.34
N GLN A 104 -1.95 -37.54 -2.55
CA GLN A 104 -1.57 -36.51 -3.52
C GLN A 104 -1.86 -35.08 -3.01
N CYS A 105 -3.03 -34.84 -2.42
CA CYS A 105 -3.37 -33.56 -1.82
C CYS A 105 -2.43 -33.22 -0.65
N GLN A 106 -2.11 -34.19 0.21
CA GLN A 106 -1.16 -34.01 1.30
C GLN A 106 0.23 -33.63 0.77
N THR A 107 0.73 -34.37 -0.22
CA THR A 107 2.04 -34.12 -0.85
C THR A 107 2.07 -32.75 -1.55
N TRP A 108 0.99 -32.38 -2.23
CA TRP A 108 0.87 -31.10 -2.90
C TRP A 108 0.80 -29.92 -1.91
N LEU A 109 0.05 -30.06 -0.81
CA LEU A 109 0.02 -29.10 0.29
C LEU A 109 1.39 -28.94 0.94
N ASP A 110 2.11 -30.04 1.19
CA ASP A 110 3.46 -30.01 1.76
C ASP A 110 4.44 -29.31 0.83
N ASN A 111 4.31 -29.47 -0.48
CA ASN A 111 5.14 -28.75 -1.45
C ASN A 111 4.81 -27.25 -1.49
N ILE A 112 3.53 -26.87 -1.51
CA ILE A 112 3.13 -25.45 -1.45
C ILE A 112 3.60 -24.80 -0.15
N LEU A 113 3.42 -25.47 0.98
CA LEU A 113 3.89 -24.97 2.27
C LEU A 113 5.41 -24.81 2.26
N ARG A 114 6.14 -25.75 1.67
CA ARG A 114 7.60 -25.66 1.52
C ARG A 114 8.00 -24.46 0.66
N ASP A 115 7.36 -24.27 -0.49
CA ASP A 115 7.61 -23.14 -1.39
C ASP A 115 7.27 -21.81 -0.72
N LEU A 116 6.18 -21.74 0.04
CA LEU A 116 5.80 -20.54 0.82
C LEU A 116 6.77 -20.27 1.97
N ILE A 117 7.24 -21.30 2.67
CA ILE A 117 8.25 -21.17 3.74
C ILE A 117 9.58 -20.72 3.13
N GLU A 118 9.96 -21.23 1.97
CA GLU A 118 11.18 -20.85 1.28
C GLU A 118 11.09 -19.43 0.71
N ALA A 119 9.96 -19.06 0.12
CA ALA A 119 9.68 -17.69 -0.31
C ALA A 119 9.65 -16.71 0.87
N LYS A 120 9.07 -17.12 2.01
CA LYS A 120 9.07 -16.32 3.23
C LYS A 120 10.46 -16.21 3.84
N ARG A 121 11.25 -17.28 3.83
CA ARG A 121 12.64 -17.26 4.28
C ARG A 121 13.51 -16.37 3.38
N LEU A 122 13.30 -16.39 2.06
CA LEU A 122 13.93 -15.45 1.13
C LEU A 122 13.48 -14.01 1.38
N ALA A 123 12.22 -13.82 1.78
CA ALA A 123 11.67 -12.51 2.15
C ALA A 123 12.13 -12.05 3.56
N ASP A 124 12.46 -12.96 4.48
CA ASP A 124 12.99 -12.67 5.81
C ASP A 124 14.53 -12.48 5.77
N ASP A 125 15.24 -13.20 4.89
CA ASP A 125 16.66 -13.01 4.56
C ASP A 125 16.86 -11.74 3.71
N GLN A 126 15.82 -11.28 3.00
CA GLN A 126 15.66 -9.87 2.66
C GLN A 126 15.13 -9.13 3.89
N GLU A 127 15.99 -8.92 4.87
CA GLU A 127 15.77 -7.89 5.89
C GLU A 127 15.14 -6.68 5.18
N PRO A 128 13.93 -6.22 5.57
CA PRO A 128 13.39 -5.00 4.98
C PRO A 128 14.49 -3.98 5.21
N ARG A 129 15.09 -3.45 4.13
CA ARG A 129 16.04 -2.35 4.24
C ARG A 129 15.36 -1.34 5.12
N THR A 130 15.75 -1.32 6.39
CA THR A 130 14.90 -0.79 7.44
C THR A 130 14.65 0.65 7.03
N GLU A 131 13.43 1.16 7.19
CA GLU A 131 13.18 2.58 6.87
C GLU A 131 14.25 3.48 7.52
N GLU A 132 14.86 3.06 8.63
CA GLU A 132 16.03 3.68 9.25
C GLU A 132 17.32 3.69 8.41
N SER A 133 17.66 2.63 7.67
CA SER A 133 18.83 2.61 6.77
C SER A 133 18.60 3.48 5.54
N GLN A 134 17.39 3.46 4.98
CA GLN A 134 17.03 4.37 3.89
C GLN A 134 17.01 5.82 4.39
N ARG A 135 16.38 6.11 5.54
CA ARG A 135 16.41 7.43 6.18
C ARG A 135 17.83 7.88 6.54
N ARG A 136 18.72 6.97 6.98
CA ARG A 136 20.13 7.31 7.27
C ARG A 136 20.86 7.71 5.98
N SER A 137 20.67 6.94 4.90
CA SER A 137 21.20 7.26 3.57
C SER A 137 20.67 8.62 3.09
N ASP A 138 19.36 8.84 3.16
CA ASP A 138 18.72 10.08 2.72
C ASP A 138 19.19 11.28 3.56
N ILE A 139 19.41 11.10 4.87
CA ILE A 139 19.96 12.14 5.75
C ILE A 139 21.40 12.50 5.37
N ASP A 140 22.22 11.51 5.01
CA ASP A 140 23.61 11.75 4.62
C ASP A 140 23.71 12.39 3.23
N ASP A 141 22.82 12.03 2.30
CA ASP A 141 22.66 12.70 1.01
C ASP A 141 22.22 14.16 1.18
N VAL A 142 21.27 14.43 2.09
CA VAL A 142 20.84 15.81 2.42
C VAL A 142 21.97 16.62 3.04
N LYS A 143 22.82 16.03 3.89
CA LYS A 143 24.01 16.71 4.44
C LYS A 143 25.03 17.02 3.34
N ALA A 144 25.27 16.08 2.43
CA ALA A 144 26.17 16.29 1.30
C ALA A 144 25.69 17.42 0.38
N LEU A 145 24.37 17.47 0.11
CA LEU A 145 23.75 18.56 -0.65
C LEU A 145 23.89 19.92 0.06
N ARG A 146 23.70 19.97 1.38
CA ARG A 146 23.89 21.21 2.16
C ARG A 146 25.33 21.74 2.09
N GLN A 147 26.33 20.87 2.24
CA GLN A 147 27.73 21.27 2.08
C GLN A 147 28.03 21.80 0.67
N LYS A 148 27.40 21.20 -0.35
CA LYS A 148 27.54 21.63 -1.74
C LYS A 148 26.91 22.98 -1.99
N ILE A 149 25.73 23.26 -1.41
CA ILE A 149 25.08 24.58 -1.45
C ILE A 149 25.96 25.63 -0.79
N GLU A 150 26.48 25.37 0.41
CA GLU A 150 27.35 26.31 1.13
C GLU A 150 28.64 26.64 0.34
N THR A 151 29.18 25.64 -0.36
CA THR A 151 30.34 25.83 -1.25
C THR A 151 29.99 26.69 -2.45
N LEU A 152 28.83 26.47 -3.07
CA LEU A 152 28.35 27.26 -4.20
C LEU A 152 28.05 28.72 -3.79
N GLU A 153 27.47 28.94 -2.61
CA GLU A 153 27.22 30.27 -2.07
C GLU A 153 28.52 31.07 -1.92
N ARG A 154 29.58 30.46 -1.35
CA ARG A 154 30.91 31.09 -1.27
C ARG A 154 31.47 31.45 -2.64
N GLN A 155 31.30 30.57 -3.64
CA GLN A 155 31.75 30.84 -5.01
C GLN A 155 30.99 32.01 -5.64
N VAL A 156 29.68 32.12 -5.42
CA VAL A 156 28.86 33.23 -5.90
C VAL A 156 29.30 34.55 -5.24
N GLU A 157 29.56 34.57 -3.93
CA GLU A 157 30.07 35.75 -3.24
C GLU A 157 31.43 36.19 -3.77
N GLN A 158 32.33 35.24 -4.01
CA GLN A 158 33.64 35.51 -4.60
C GLN A 158 33.52 36.09 -6.02
N GLN A 159 32.64 35.54 -6.86
CA GLN A 159 32.37 36.08 -8.19
C GLN A 159 31.75 37.49 -8.11
N ALA A 160 30.85 37.73 -7.16
CA ALA A 160 30.26 39.05 -6.95
C ALA A 160 31.29 40.09 -6.50
N HIS A 161 32.35 39.69 -5.79
CA HIS A 161 33.48 40.57 -5.49
C HIS A 161 34.26 40.94 -6.75
N ILE A 162 34.65 39.95 -7.55
CA ILE A 162 35.40 40.15 -8.80
C ILE A 162 34.62 41.06 -9.76
N VAL A 163 33.31 40.85 -9.90
CA VAL A 163 32.46 41.68 -10.76
C VAL A 163 32.42 43.13 -10.26
N ARG A 164 32.45 43.37 -8.94
CA ARG A 164 32.49 44.74 -8.39
C ARG A 164 33.81 45.43 -8.69
N GLU A 165 34.94 44.73 -8.57
CA GLU A 165 36.26 45.26 -8.91
C GLU A 165 36.36 45.62 -10.40
N LEU A 166 35.95 44.71 -11.29
CA LEU A 166 35.96 44.96 -12.73
C LEU A 166 35.06 46.13 -13.14
N LYS A 167 33.92 46.32 -12.46
CA LYS A 167 33.06 47.50 -12.69
C LYS A 167 33.77 48.78 -12.28
N GLN A 168 34.47 48.81 -11.15
CA GLN A 168 35.24 49.98 -10.71
C GLN A 168 36.37 50.32 -11.70
N GLU A 169 37.12 49.33 -12.17
CA GLU A 169 38.17 49.54 -13.18
C GLU A 169 37.59 50.07 -14.50
N LEU A 170 36.44 49.55 -14.93
CA LEU A 170 35.77 50.03 -16.14
C LEU A 170 35.30 51.50 -15.99
N GLU A 171 34.77 51.86 -14.83
CA GLU A 171 34.36 53.24 -14.51
C GLU A 171 35.58 54.18 -14.57
N GLN A 172 36.70 53.79 -13.96
CA GLN A 172 37.96 54.54 -13.98
C GLN A 172 38.51 54.73 -15.40
N LYS A 173 38.49 53.68 -16.23
CA LYS A 173 38.90 53.77 -17.64
C LYS A 173 38.00 54.72 -18.43
N ARG A 174 36.68 54.67 -18.21
CA ARG A 174 35.72 55.57 -18.86
C ARG A 174 35.91 57.03 -18.46
N THR A 175 36.25 57.31 -17.20
CA THR A 175 36.56 58.68 -16.76
C THR A 175 37.82 59.21 -17.44
N VAL A 176 38.89 58.41 -17.50
CA VAL A 176 40.14 58.80 -18.18
C VAL A 176 39.92 59.02 -19.68
N GLU A 177 39.17 58.15 -20.36
CA GLU A 177 38.85 58.33 -21.79
C GLU A 177 38.02 59.60 -22.06
N ARG A 178 37.16 60.03 -21.13
CA ARG A 178 36.40 61.28 -21.25
C ARG A 178 37.27 62.51 -21.03
N GLU A 179 38.29 62.44 -20.17
CA GLU A 179 39.24 63.54 -19.94
C GLU A 179 40.25 63.69 -21.08
N LEU A 180 40.49 62.63 -21.87
CA LEU A 180 41.37 62.63 -23.04
C LEU A 180 40.71 63.09 -24.35
N ARG A 181 39.38 63.27 -24.38
CA ARG A 181 38.61 63.75 -25.55
C ARG A 181 38.24 65.21 -25.41
#